data_AF-H2XY49-F1
#
_entry.id   AF-H2XY49-F1
#
_cell.length_a   1.000
_cell.length_b   1.000
_cell.length_c   1.000
_cell.angle_alpha   90.00
_cell.angle_beta   90.00
_cell.angle_gamma   90.00
#
_symmetry.space_group_name_H-M   'P 1'
#
loop_
_entity.id
_entity.type
_entity.pdbx_description
1 polymer ?
#
loop_
_entity_poly.entity_id
_entity_poly.type
_entity_poly.pdbx_seq_one_letter_code
_entity_poly.pdbx_strand_id
1 'polypeptide(L)'
;MQGKTRGMQWSIPHSVSQAREDVDKSGTKCMVYDVVFHPDTYYLLKKNDRFRKMIHDTALDAVERQFDVELDKVNIRMPKMTFKGLPMSSVIRTPHSNETVKDSSSLEDVDVRLRPPFADG
;
A
#
# COMPACT_ATOMS: atom_id res chain seq x y z
N MET A 1 42.82 -3.49 -7.35
CA MET A 1 41.79 -4.36 -6.72
C MET A 1 40.44 -3.63 -6.79
N GLN A 2 39.59 -3.97 -7.76
CA GLN A 2 38.27 -3.32 -7.93
C GLN A 2 37.28 -3.96 -6.95
N GLY A 3 36.89 -3.23 -5.91
CA GLY A 3 35.85 -3.68 -4.97
C GLY A 3 34.50 -3.75 -5.68
N LYS A 4 33.96 -4.96 -5.81
CA LYS A 4 32.63 -5.23 -6.38
C LYS A 4 31.57 -4.66 -5.42
N THR A 5 31.00 -3.50 -5.75
CA THR A 5 29.87 -2.92 -5.00
C THR A 5 28.73 -3.94 -5.01
N ARG A 6 28.42 -4.51 -3.83
CA ARG A 6 27.27 -5.41 -3.69
C ARG A 6 25.99 -4.62 -3.99
N GLY A 7 25.11 -5.15 -4.83
CA GLY A 7 23.82 -4.52 -5.10
C GLY A 7 22.97 -4.43 -3.84
N MET A 8 22.18 -3.36 -3.72
CA MET A 8 21.19 -3.21 -2.65
C MET A 8 19.89 -3.89 -3.07
N GLN A 9 19.37 -4.80 -2.24
CA GLN A 9 18.05 -5.40 -2.43
C GLN A 9 16.98 -4.47 -1.84
N TRP A 10 15.93 -4.21 -2.60
CA TRP A 10 14.80 -3.37 -2.19
C TRP A 10 13.51 -4.17 -2.22
N SER A 11 12.65 -3.93 -1.22
CA SER A 11 11.26 -4.36 -1.22
C SER A 11 10.41 -3.12 -0.97
N ILE A 12 9.64 -2.70 -1.98
CA ILE A 12 8.85 -1.47 -1.92
C ILE A 12 7.37 -1.84 -2.03
N PRO A 13 6.62 -1.78 -0.91
CA PRO A 13 5.18 -1.98 -0.93
C PRO A 13 4.50 -0.94 -1.81
N HIS A 14 3.51 -1.40 -2.59
CA HIS A 14 2.69 -0.55 -3.42
C HIS A 14 1.25 -1.06 -3.43
N SER A 15 0.32 -0.18 -3.80
CA SER A 15 -1.08 -0.51 -4.05
C SER A 15 -1.46 0.02 -5.43
N VAL A 16 -2.26 -0.73 -6.18
CA VAL A 16 -2.74 -0.30 -7.49
C VAL A 16 -4.25 -0.06 -7.42
N SER A 17 -4.68 1.15 -7.82
CA SER A 17 -6.09 1.53 -7.90
C SER A 17 -6.81 0.78 -9.03
N GLN A 18 -8.13 0.87 -9.06
CA GLN A 18 -8.92 0.33 -10.17
C GLN A 18 -8.59 1.04 -11.49
N ALA A 19 -8.60 0.30 -12.60
CA ALA A 19 -8.43 0.87 -13.93
C ALA A 19 -9.56 1.85 -14.27
N ARG A 20 -9.23 2.95 -14.94
CA ARG A 20 -10.18 4.00 -15.32
C ARG A 20 -10.05 4.37 -16.80
N GLU A 21 -11.17 4.51 -17.49
CA GLU A 21 -11.19 5.08 -18.84
C GLU A 21 -11.08 6.61 -18.79
N ASP A 22 -10.28 7.19 -19.68
CA ASP A 22 -10.11 8.64 -19.84
C ASP A 22 -9.84 8.97 -21.33
N VAL A 23 -9.76 10.24 -21.68
CA VAL A 23 -9.47 10.74 -23.01
C VAL A 23 -8.16 11.54 -22.98
N ASP A 24 -7.28 11.26 -23.94
CA ASP A 24 -6.02 11.98 -24.09
C ASP A 24 -6.19 13.36 -24.75
N LYS A 25 -5.08 14.07 -24.98
CA LYS A 25 -5.11 15.39 -25.63
C LYS A 25 -5.55 15.35 -27.11
N SER A 26 -5.43 14.19 -27.75
CA SER A 26 -5.85 13.94 -29.13
C SER A 26 -7.31 13.48 -29.24
N GLY A 27 -8.04 13.35 -28.13
CA GLY A 27 -9.42 12.85 -28.14
C GLY A 27 -9.52 11.33 -28.20
N THR A 28 -8.42 10.60 -28.03
CA THR A 28 -8.39 9.13 -28.07
C THR A 28 -8.62 8.56 -26.68
N LYS A 29 -9.41 7.48 -26.59
CA LYS A 29 -9.63 6.75 -25.34
C LYS A 29 -8.32 6.14 -24.83
N CYS A 30 -8.08 6.26 -23.54
CA CYS A 30 -6.92 5.69 -22.85
C CYS A 30 -7.33 5.10 -21.50
N MET A 31 -6.52 4.16 -21.00
CA MET A 31 -6.66 3.62 -19.65
C MET A 31 -5.67 4.29 -18.71
N VAL A 32 -6.16 4.64 -17.52
CA VAL A 32 -5.41 5.26 -16.44
C VAL A 32 -5.35 4.30 -15.25
N TYR A 33 -4.15 4.08 -14.75
CA TYR A 33 -3.86 3.26 -13.58
C TYR A 33 -3.09 4.09 -12.57
N ASP A 34 -3.47 4.06 -11.30
CA ASP A 34 -2.71 4.72 -10.24
C ASP A 34 -1.95 3.68 -9.43
N VAL A 35 -0.62 3.77 -9.40
CA VAL A 35 0.23 2.97 -8.52
C VAL A 35 0.72 3.87 -7.39
N VAL A 36 0.34 3.52 -6.16
CA VAL A 36 0.58 4.31 -4.96
C VAL A 36 1.70 3.69 -4.14
N PHE A 37 2.66 4.52 -3.75
CA PHE A 37 3.81 4.16 -2.93
C PHE A 37 3.81 4.96 -1.62
N HIS A 38 4.55 4.48 -0.62
CA HIS A 38 4.79 5.26 0.61
C HIS A 38 5.45 6.61 0.28
N PRO A 39 5.08 7.73 0.93
CA PRO A 39 5.63 9.06 0.66
C PRO A 39 7.17 9.13 0.72
N ASP A 40 7.80 8.35 1.60
CA ASP A 40 9.27 8.27 1.68
C ASP A 40 9.92 7.81 0.37
N THR A 41 9.23 6.94 -0.38
CA THR A 41 9.67 6.50 -1.71
C THR A 41 9.79 7.68 -2.67
N TYR A 42 8.88 8.65 -2.55
CA TYR A 42 8.90 9.87 -3.36
C TYR A 42 10.07 10.79 -3.00
N TYR A 43 10.45 10.87 -1.72
CA TYR A 43 11.66 11.61 -1.33
C TYR A 43 12.93 10.93 -1.82
N LEU A 44 12.99 9.60 -1.80
CA LEU A 44 14.14 8.83 -2.26
C LEU A 44 14.32 8.88 -3.79
N LEU A 45 13.23 8.83 -4.56
CA LEU A 45 13.31 8.90 -6.03
C LEU A 45 13.93 10.21 -6.53
N LYS A 46 13.72 11.32 -5.80
CA LYS A 46 14.30 12.63 -6.16
C LYS A 46 15.81 12.69 -6.00
N LYS A 47 16.38 11.83 -5.16
CA LYS A 47 17.82 11.86 -4.80
C LYS A 47 18.64 10.80 -5.54
N ASN A 48 18.01 9.75 -6.06
CA ASN A 48 18.71 8.61 -6.64
C ASN A 48 18.01 8.14 -7.94
N ASP A 49 18.65 8.40 -9.08
CA ASP A 49 18.11 8.05 -10.40
C ASP A 49 17.95 6.55 -10.61
N ARG A 50 18.85 5.72 -10.05
CA ARG A 50 18.72 4.27 -10.14
C ARG A 50 17.51 3.77 -9.35
N PHE A 51 17.26 4.36 -8.19
CA PHE A 51 16.07 4.09 -7.40
C PHE A 51 14.81 4.55 -8.12
N ARG A 52 14.82 5.75 -8.70
CA ARG A 52 13.73 6.26 -9.53
C ARG A 52 13.38 5.32 -10.67
N LYS A 53 14.37 4.84 -11.43
CA LYS A 53 14.15 3.84 -12.49
C LYS A 53 13.50 2.58 -11.93
N MET A 54 14.02 2.03 -10.83
CA MET A 54 13.45 0.84 -10.19
C MET A 54 11.99 1.04 -9.77
N ILE A 55 11.62 2.20 -9.22
CA ILE A 55 10.22 2.51 -8.87
C ILE A 55 9.33 2.58 -10.11
N HIS A 56 9.80 3.21 -11.20
CA HIS A 56 9.06 3.23 -12.46
C HIS A 56 8.87 1.83 -13.06
N ASP A 57 9.94 1.02 -13.11
CA ASP A 57 9.87 -0.36 -13.59
C ASP A 57 8.88 -1.18 -12.72
N THR A 58 8.94 -1.03 -11.40
CA THR A 58 8.04 -1.70 -10.45
C THR A 58 6.58 -1.31 -10.68
N ALA A 59 6.32 -0.04 -10.96
CA ALA A 59 4.96 0.43 -11.23
C ALA A 59 4.36 -0.17 -12.51
N LEU A 60 5.15 -0.23 -13.59
CA LEU A 60 4.71 -0.84 -14.85
C LEU A 60 4.43 -2.33 -14.67
N ASP A 61 5.38 -3.02 -14.05
CA ASP A 61 5.27 -4.44 -13.71
C ASP A 61 4.05 -4.76 -12.83
N ALA A 62 3.69 -3.87 -11.89
CA ALA A 62 2.51 -4.03 -11.05
C ALA A 62 1.20 -3.96 -11.85
N VAL A 63 1.12 -3.02 -12.80
CA VAL A 63 -0.04 -2.85 -13.68
C VAL A 63 -0.21 -4.06 -14.59
N GLU A 64 0.86 -4.51 -15.25
CA GLU A 64 0.82 -5.68 -16.13
C GLU A 64 0.34 -6.92 -15.38
N ARG A 65 0.87 -7.17 -14.17
CA ARG A 65 0.50 -8.34 -13.36
C ARG A 65 -0.92 -8.27 -12.81
N GLN A 66 -1.38 -7.09 -12.39
CA GLN A 66 -2.69 -6.96 -11.74
C GLN A 66 -3.85 -6.96 -12.74
N PHE A 67 -3.63 -6.42 -13.94
CA PHE A 67 -4.68 -6.28 -14.95
C PHE A 67 -4.52 -7.22 -16.14
N ASP A 68 -3.47 -8.04 -16.17
CA ASP A 68 -3.14 -8.95 -17.28
C ASP A 68 -3.05 -8.21 -18.62
N VAL A 69 -2.32 -7.09 -18.62
CA VAL A 69 -2.10 -6.22 -19.78
C VAL A 69 -0.63 -6.19 -20.16
N GLU A 70 -0.34 -5.92 -21.44
CA GLU A 70 1.03 -5.72 -21.93
C GLU A 70 1.27 -4.24 -22.24
N LEU A 71 2.28 -3.64 -21.60
CA LEU A 71 2.63 -2.23 -21.80
C LEU A 71 3.85 -2.12 -22.72
N ASP A 72 3.85 -1.13 -23.62
CA ASP A 72 5.02 -0.81 -24.44
C ASP A 72 6.11 -0.15 -23.59
N LYS A 73 7.03 -0.97 -23.07
CA LYS A 73 8.16 -0.52 -22.25
C LYS A 73 9.25 0.21 -23.06
N VAL A 74 9.18 0.20 -24.40
CA VAL A 74 10.17 0.85 -25.28
C VAL A 74 9.82 2.32 -25.50
N ASN A 75 8.53 2.64 -25.63
CA ASN A 75 8.05 4.01 -25.92
C ASN A 75 7.48 4.73 -24.68
N ILE A 76 8.06 4.52 -23.50
CA ILE A 76 7.62 5.20 -22.28
C ILE A 76 7.95 6.70 -22.35
N ARG A 77 6.93 7.54 -22.10
CA ARG A 77 7.08 9.00 -22.03
C ARG A 77 6.59 9.49 -20.67
N MET A 78 7.29 10.48 -20.12
CA MET A 78 6.92 11.15 -18.86
C MET A 78 6.30 12.52 -19.17
N PRO A 79 4.96 12.67 -19.09
CA PRO A 79 4.30 13.96 -19.30
C PRO A 79 4.69 14.98 -18.21
N LYS A 80 4.63 16.29 -18.54
CA LYS A 80 4.89 17.38 -17.57
C LYS A 80 3.75 17.62 -16.55
N MET A 81 2.76 16.73 -16.48
CA MET A 81 1.63 16.85 -15.55
C MET A 81 1.87 15.99 -14.31
N THR A 82 1.20 16.32 -13.21
CA THR A 82 1.32 15.59 -11.93
C THR A 82 0.42 14.37 -11.87
N PHE A 83 -0.77 14.41 -12.46
CA PHE A 83 -1.70 13.29 -12.57
C PHE A 83 -2.62 13.45 -13.80
N LYS A 84 -3.25 12.35 -14.22
CA LYS A 84 -4.22 12.31 -15.33
C LYS A 84 -5.64 12.21 -14.78
N GLY A 85 -6.57 12.97 -15.38
CA GLY A 85 -7.99 12.93 -15.04
C GLY A 85 -8.33 13.66 -13.75
N LEU A 86 -9.38 13.21 -13.05
CA LEU A 86 -9.75 13.70 -11.72
C LEU A 86 -9.12 12.81 -10.63
N PRO A 87 -8.73 13.39 -9.48
CA PRO A 87 -8.24 12.60 -8.35
C PRO A 87 -9.39 11.78 -7.77
N MET A 88 -9.23 10.45 -7.76
CA MET A 88 -10.23 9.50 -7.25
C MET A 88 -9.76 8.91 -5.92
N SER A 89 -10.69 8.77 -4.98
CA SER A 89 -10.43 8.05 -3.74
C SER A 89 -10.26 6.56 -4.01
N SER A 90 -9.28 5.92 -3.35
CA SER A 90 -9.04 4.48 -3.43
C SER A 90 -9.22 3.86 -2.04
N VAL A 91 -9.86 2.69 -1.99
CA VAL A 91 -10.09 1.96 -0.73
C VAL A 91 -8.97 0.96 -0.50
N ILE A 92 -8.27 1.08 0.64
CA ILE A 92 -7.29 0.09 1.09
C ILE A 92 -7.91 -0.67 2.26
N ARG A 93 -7.97 -2.00 2.15
CA ARG A 93 -8.52 -2.86 3.20
C ARG A 93 -7.39 -3.32 4.12
N THR A 94 -7.59 -3.15 5.42
CA THR A 94 -6.76 -3.82 6.41
C THR A 94 -7.19 -5.28 6.47
N PRO A 95 -6.26 -6.25 6.41
CA PRO A 95 -6.62 -7.64 6.65
C PRO A 95 -7.23 -7.76 8.04
N HIS A 96 -8.35 -8.48 8.14
CA HIS A 96 -8.93 -8.79 9.44
C HIS A 96 -7.98 -9.75 10.16
N SER A 97 -7.45 -9.35 11.32
CA SER A 97 -6.75 -10.29 12.19
C SER A 97 -7.77 -11.32 12.65
N ASN A 98 -7.58 -12.57 12.25
CA ASN A 98 -8.32 -13.70 12.83
C ASN A 98 -7.73 -14.00 14.22
N GLU A 99 -7.74 -13.00 15.10
CA GLU A 99 -7.46 -13.21 16.52
C GLU A 99 -8.73 -13.79 17.13
N THR A 100 -8.74 -15.10 17.33
CA THR A 100 -9.70 -15.75 18.23
C THR A 100 -9.57 -15.06 19.58
N VAL A 101 -10.60 -14.29 19.96
CA VAL A 101 -10.73 -13.70 21.29
C VAL A 101 -10.67 -14.84 22.30
N LYS A 102 -9.52 -14.99 22.97
CA LYS A 102 -9.39 -15.87 24.13
C LYS A 102 -10.09 -15.14 25.27
N ASP A 103 -11.32 -15.54 25.55
CA ASP A 103 -12.09 -15.06 26.69
C ASP A 103 -11.28 -15.29 27.96
N SER A 104 -10.85 -14.18 28.58
CA SER A 104 -10.20 -14.14 29.89
C SER A 104 -11.29 -14.04 30.95
N SER A 105 -12.14 -15.04 31.06
CA SER A 105 -13.06 -15.23 32.18
C SER A 105 -12.42 -16.16 33.21
N SER A 106 -11.58 -15.59 34.08
CA SER A 106 -11.25 -16.17 35.38
C SER A 106 -10.99 -15.01 36.34
N LEU A 107 -12.07 -14.43 36.84
CA LEU A 107 -12.05 -13.68 38.09
C LEU A 107 -11.89 -14.71 39.20
N GLU A 108 -10.67 -14.87 39.70
CA GLU A 108 -10.45 -15.65 40.91
C GLU A 108 -10.99 -14.87 42.11
N ASP A 109 -11.89 -15.56 42.80
CA ASP A 109 -12.60 -15.25 44.02
C ASP A 109 -11.62 -14.88 45.15
N VAL A 110 -11.60 -13.62 45.57
CA VAL A 110 -10.98 -13.23 46.85
C VAL A 110 -12.10 -12.97 47.85
N ASP A 111 -12.40 -14.02 48.61
CA ASP A 111 -13.16 -14.02 49.85
C ASP A 111 -12.62 -12.94 50.82
N VAL A 112 -13.37 -11.84 50.95
CA VAL A 112 -13.33 -11.00 52.15
C VAL A 112 -14.72 -10.99 52.76
N ARG A 113 -14.92 -11.98 53.64
CA ARG A 113 -15.74 -11.90 54.85
C ARG A 113 -16.08 -10.47 55.27
N LEU A 114 -17.30 -10.05 54.95
CA LEU A 114 -18.07 -9.11 55.75
C LEU A 114 -19.51 -9.64 55.83
N ARG A 115 -19.77 -10.53 56.81
CA ARG A 115 -21.12 -10.81 57.27
C ARG A 115 -21.72 -9.53 57.85
N PRO A 116 -22.86 -9.01 57.35
CA PRO A 116 -23.66 -8.10 58.15
C PRO A 116 -24.34 -8.91 59.27
N PRO A 117 -24.31 -8.46 60.54
CA PRO A 117 -25.11 -9.07 61.58
C PRO A 117 -26.57 -8.63 61.36
N PHE A 118 -27.40 -9.53 60.83
CA PHE A 118 -28.83 -9.41 61.03
C PHE A 118 -29.09 -9.73 62.50
N ALA A 119 -29.44 -8.70 63.26
CA ALA A 119 -29.94 -8.83 64.62
C ALA A 119 -31.37 -9.39 64.58
N ASP A 120 -31.60 -10.44 65.36
CA ASP A 120 -32.93 -10.93 65.70
C ASP A 120 -33.58 -9.99 66.74
N GLY A 121 -34.89 -9.72 66.60
CA GLY A 121 -35.77 -9.27 67.69
C GLY A 121 -35.96 -7.77 67.88
#